data_AF-A0A511MAG1-F1
#
_entry.id   AF-A0A511MAG1-F1
#
_cell.length_a   1.000
_cell.length_b   1.000
_cell.length_c   1.000
_cell.angle_alpha   90.00
_cell.angle_beta   90.00
_cell.angle_gamma   90.00
#
_symmetry.space_group_name_H-M   'P 1'
#
loop_
_entity.id
_entity.type
_entity.pdbx_description
1 polymer ?
#
loop_
_entity_poly.entity_id
_entity_poly.type
_entity_poly.pdbx_seq_one_letter_code
_entity_poly.pdbx_strand_id
1 'polypeptide(L)'
;MEPRHRKLAEIALAVAGDQGFALAGGYAIRADWRAHPPVLLDIGTVLHPDDAVANKMCALYRRALPRDFLSVGTALTSGRYSRDRLSSLTKSADDGSEPRMFAHALGTLMQITDEAFAEYRTSDLIAAMRGWVTDWRREFQTR
;
A
#
# COMPACT_ATOMS: atom_id res chain seq x y z
N MET A 1 1.83 18.26 -10.82
CA MET A 1 0.70 17.31 -10.77
C MET A 1 -0.61 18.05 -11.06
N GLU A 2 -1.36 17.63 -12.09
CA GLU A 2 -2.65 18.23 -12.47
C GLU A 2 -3.69 18.14 -11.33
N PRO A 3 -4.50 19.18 -11.07
CA PRO A 3 -5.50 19.19 -9.99
C PRO A 3 -6.50 18.02 -10.04
N ARG A 4 -6.72 17.44 -11.22
CA ARG A 4 -7.59 16.29 -11.46
C ARG A 4 -7.03 14.97 -10.92
N HIS A 5 -5.71 14.77 -10.94
CA HIS A 5 -5.08 13.56 -10.41
C HIS A 5 -5.05 13.53 -8.89
N ARG A 6 -4.89 14.70 -8.25
CA ARG A 6 -5.05 14.83 -6.78
C ARG A 6 -6.48 14.50 -6.35
N LYS A 7 -7.47 15.01 -7.10
CA LYS A 7 -8.88 14.71 -6.87
C LYS A 7 -9.18 13.21 -7.04
N LEU A 8 -8.57 12.54 -8.01
CA LEU A 8 -8.75 11.09 -8.24
C LEU A 8 -8.06 10.22 -7.19
N ALA A 9 -6.93 10.64 -6.63
CA ALA A 9 -6.28 9.96 -5.51
C ALA A 9 -7.02 10.21 -4.19
N GLU A 10 -7.46 11.45 -3.93
CA GLU A 10 -8.34 11.79 -2.80
C GLU A 10 -9.65 11.03 -2.90
N ILE A 11 -10.26 10.97 -4.09
CA ILE A 11 -11.44 10.16 -4.36
C ILE A 11 -11.07 8.70 -4.19
N ALA A 12 -10.01 8.12 -4.76
CA ALA A 12 -9.67 6.71 -4.52
C ALA A 12 -9.33 6.38 -3.06
N LEU A 13 -8.86 7.33 -2.25
CA LEU A 13 -8.67 7.19 -0.80
C LEU A 13 -9.96 7.44 0.00
N ALA A 14 -10.85 8.31 -0.48
CA ALA A 14 -12.13 8.64 0.12
C ALA A 14 -13.25 7.70 -0.34
N VAL A 15 -13.09 7.04 -1.48
CA VAL A 15 -13.87 5.97 -2.12
C VAL A 15 -13.27 4.65 -1.64
N ALA A 16 -11.96 4.44 -1.50
CA ALA A 16 -11.51 3.35 -0.61
C ALA A 16 -11.89 3.60 0.86
N GLY A 17 -12.24 4.85 1.19
CA GLY A 17 -12.90 5.26 2.43
C GLY A 17 -14.39 4.96 2.46
N ASP A 18 -15.10 5.11 1.33
CA ASP A 18 -16.58 5.06 1.20
C ASP A 18 -17.17 4.09 0.14
N GLN A 19 -16.39 3.23 -0.50
CA GLN A 19 -16.77 2.57 -1.75
C GLN A 19 -15.74 1.45 -2.10
N GLY A 20 -16.09 0.18 -1.85
CA GLY A 20 -15.23 -0.99 -2.01
C GLY A 20 -14.79 -1.27 -3.45
N PHE A 21 -13.70 -0.63 -3.86
CA PHE A 21 -12.72 -1.25 -4.73
C PHE A 21 -11.36 -1.19 -4.02
N ALA A 22 -11.10 -2.23 -3.23
CA ALA A 22 -9.73 -2.70 -3.12
C ALA A 22 -9.26 -2.97 -4.56
N LEU A 23 -8.04 -2.56 -4.91
CA LEU A 23 -7.33 -3.12 -6.06
C LEU A 23 -7.21 -4.65 -5.86
N ALA A 24 -8.28 -5.36 -6.16
CA ALA A 24 -8.37 -6.77 -6.39
C ALA A 24 -8.54 -6.87 -7.90
N GLY A 25 -7.42 -6.97 -8.61
CA GLY A 25 -7.49 -7.46 -9.98
C GLY A 25 -8.17 -8.83 -9.94
N GLY A 26 -9.34 -8.95 -10.58
CA GLY A 26 -9.96 -10.16 -11.14
C GLY A 26 -10.18 -11.42 -10.29
N TYR A 27 -9.66 -11.55 -9.07
CA TYR A 27 -9.66 -12.80 -8.30
C TYR A 27 -9.81 -12.53 -6.79
N ALA A 28 -10.97 -12.03 -6.37
CA ALA A 28 -11.28 -11.86 -4.94
C ALA A 28 -12.01 -13.10 -4.38
N ILE A 29 -11.34 -14.25 -4.38
CA ILE A 29 -11.54 -15.31 -3.38
C ILE A 29 -10.18 -15.56 -2.73
N ARG A 30 -9.78 -14.64 -1.86
CA ARG A 30 -8.77 -14.89 -0.83
C ARG A 30 -9.36 -14.42 0.49
N ALA A 31 -9.16 -15.20 1.55
CA ALA A 31 -9.49 -14.79 2.90
C ALA A 31 -8.51 -13.68 3.31
N ASP A 32 -8.90 -12.42 3.06
CA ASP A 32 -8.18 -11.25 3.54
C ASP A 32 -8.28 -11.18 5.08
N TRP A 33 -7.21 -10.76 5.74
CA TRP A 33 -7.19 -10.60 7.20
C TRP A 33 -8.11 -9.45 7.62
N ARG A 34 -8.81 -9.63 8.76
CA ARG A 34 -9.78 -8.66 9.30
C ARG A 34 -9.70 -8.60 10.82
N ALA A 35 -9.53 -7.41 11.37
CA ALA A 35 -9.61 -7.15 12.81
C ALA A 35 -10.74 -6.18 13.18
N HIS A 36 -11.28 -5.47 12.20
CA HIS A 36 -12.32 -4.46 12.42
C HIS A 36 -13.60 -4.82 11.66
N PRO A 37 -14.77 -4.37 12.14
CA PRO A 37 -16.00 -4.52 11.40
C PRO A 37 -15.90 -3.80 10.03
N PRO A 38 -16.57 -4.32 8.99
CA PRO A 38 -16.65 -3.64 7.69
C PRO A 38 -17.38 -2.30 7.84
N VAL A 39 -17.07 -1.36 6.95
CA VAL A 39 -17.65 0.00 6.94
C VAL A 39 -18.71 0.08 5.85
N LEU A 40 -19.90 0.58 6.16
CA LEU A 40 -20.99 0.80 5.20
C LEU A 40 -20.94 2.22 4.67
N LEU A 41 -21.00 2.32 3.36
CA LEU A 41 -20.72 3.54 2.63
C LEU A 41 -21.59 3.58 1.35
N ASP A 42 -21.63 4.69 0.60
CA ASP A 42 -22.65 4.89 -0.46
C ASP A 42 -22.59 3.85 -1.61
N ILE A 43 -21.51 3.08 -1.77
CA ILE A 43 -21.36 2.00 -2.78
C ILE A 43 -21.71 0.64 -2.19
N GLY A 44 -21.79 0.55 -0.88
CA GLY A 44 -21.99 -0.69 -0.15
C GLY A 44 -20.93 -0.90 0.92
N THR A 45 -20.89 -2.12 1.44
CA THR A 45 -19.99 -2.52 2.52
C THR A 45 -18.58 -2.77 2.02
N VAL A 46 -17.60 -2.21 2.73
CA VAL A 46 -16.19 -2.27 2.34
C VAL A 46 -15.32 -2.67 3.53
N LEU A 47 -14.09 -3.10 3.26
CA LEU A 47 -13.16 -3.46 4.31
C LEU A 47 -12.75 -2.23 5.12
N HIS A 48 -12.60 -2.38 6.44
CA HIS A 48 -12.06 -1.31 7.27
C HIS A 48 -10.70 -0.84 6.72
N PRO A 49 -10.44 0.47 6.67
CA PRO A 49 -9.23 1.02 6.03
C PRO A 49 -7.93 0.48 6.62
N ASP A 50 -7.86 0.26 7.93
CA ASP A 50 -6.67 -0.33 8.56
C ASP A 50 -6.44 -1.78 8.11
N ASP A 51 -7.50 -2.56 7.95
CA ASP A 51 -7.42 -3.94 7.47
C ASP A 51 -7.04 -3.96 5.98
N ALA A 52 -7.59 -3.04 5.18
CA ALA A 52 -7.23 -2.90 3.78
C ALA A 52 -5.75 -2.56 3.59
N VAL A 53 -5.25 -1.59 4.35
CA VAL A 53 -3.85 -1.18 4.31
C VAL A 53 -2.93 -2.27 4.85
N ALA A 54 -3.32 -2.98 5.92
CA ALA A 54 -2.58 -4.13 6.44
C ALA A 54 -2.45 -5.23 5.36
N ASN A 55 -3.54 -5.57 4.66
CA ASN A 55 -3.50 -6.56 3.58
C ASN A 55 -2.58 -6.12 2.42
N LYS A 56 -2.52 -4.82 2.10
CA LYS A 56 -1.56 -4.27 1.12
C LYS A 56 -0.12 -4.36 1.61
N MET A 57 0.13 -4.09 2.88
CA MET A 57 1.45 -4.27 3.47
C MET A 57 1.88 -5.75 3.48
N CYS A 58 1.00 -6.68 3.84
CA CYS A 58 1.32 -8.12 3.77
C CYS A 58 1.56 -8.57 2.33
N ALA A 59 0.86 -8.00 1.33
CA ALA A 59 1.15 -8.26 -0.07
C ALA A 59 2.54 -7.72 -0.48
N LEU A 60 2.87 -6.48 -0.09
CA LEU A 60 4.20 -5.91 -0.32
C LEU A 60 5.29 -6.80 0.29
N TYR A 61 5.10 -7.24 1.53
CA TYR A 61 6.03 -8.11 2.25
C TYR A 61 6.25 -9.46 1.55
N ARG A 62 5.19 -10.11 1.08
CA ARG A 62 5.26 -11.47 0.52
C ARG A 62 5.68 -11.55 -0.93
N ARG A 63 5.38 -10.54 -1.76
CA ARG A 63 5.61 -10.60 -3.22
C ARG A 63 6.21 -9.36 -3.84
N ALA A 64 6.15 -8.21 -3.18
CA ALA A 64 6.76 -6.95 -3.63
C ALA A 64 6.51 -6.60 -5.11
N LEU A 65 5.25 -6.59 -5.56
CA LEU A 65 4.92 -6.21 -6.95
C LEU A 65 4.81 -4.67 -7.09
N PRO A 66 4.99 -4.11 -8.30
CA PRO A 66 4.88 -2.66 -8.56
C PRO A 66 3.65 -1.99 -7.89
N ARG A 67 2.46 -2.57 -8.06
CA ARG A 67 1.20 -2.08 -7.47
C ARG A 67 1.17 -2.06 -5.94
N ASP A 68 1.92 -2.94 -5.29
CA ASP A 68 1.94 -3.04 -3.83
C ASP A 68 2.71 -1.83 -3.26
N PHE A 69 3.83 -1.44 -3.91
CA PHE A 69 4.55 -0.21 -3.57
C PHE A 69 3.70 1.04 -3.80
N LEU A 70 2.97 1.12 -4.92
CA LEU A 70 2.08 2.25 -5.21
C LEU A 70 0.96 2.39 -4.15
N SER A 71 0.38 1.27 -3.74
CA SER A 71 -0.67 1.25 -2.72
C SER A 71 -0.16 1.76 -1.36
N VAL A 72 1.00 1.27 -0.93
CA VAL A 72 1.63 1.69 0.34
C VAL A 72 2.10 3.14 0.29
N GLY A 73 2.67 3.56 -0.84
CA GLY A 73 3.06 4.95 -1.06
C GLY A 73 1.87 5.90 -0.97
N THR A 74 0.73 5.52 -1.55
CA THR A 74 -0.52 6.29 -1.46
C THR A 74 -1.04 6.39 -0.03
N ALA A 75 -0.94 5.30 0.75
CA ALA A 75 -1.31 5.33 2.17
C ALA A 75 -0.43 6.29 2.97
N LEU A 76 0.89 6.30 2.72
CA LEU A 76 1.82 7.23 3.37
C LEU A 76 1.57 8.70 2.97
N THR A 77 1.42 8.98 1.68
CA THR A 77 1.25 10.35 1.18
C THR A 77 -0.11 10.95 1.54
N SER A 78 -1.10 10.12 1.90
CA SER A 78 -2.37 10.59 2.44
C SER A 78 -2.25 11.30 3.80
N GLY A 79 -1.15 11.10 4.53
CA GLY A 79 -0.94 11.60 5.88
C GLY A 79 -1.71 10.86 6.97
N ARG A 80 -2.62 9.93 6.61
CA ARG A 80 -3.37 9.10 7.58
C ARG A 80 -2.51 8.05 8.27
N TYR A 81 -1.46 7.58 7.60
CA TYR A 81 -0.60 6.50 8.07
C TYR A 81 0.85 6.94 8.15
N SER A 82 1.48 6.72 9.31
CA SER A 82 2.93 6.79 9.47
C SER A 82 3.57 5.42 9.16
N ARG A 83 4.89 5.41 8.89
CA ARG A 83 5.66 4.17 8.72
C ARG A 83 5.51 3.23 9.91
N ASP A 84 5.58 3.77 11.13
CA ASP A 84 5.38 3.00 12.36
C ASP A 84 3.97 2.39 12.44
N ARG A 85 2.93 3.16 12.09
CA ARG A 85 1.55 2.65 12.08
C ARG A 85 1.39 1.52 11.07
N LEU A 86 1.98 1.64 9.88
CA LEU A 86 1.96 0.58 8.87
C LEU A 86 2.67 -0.68 9.36
N SER A 87 3.84 -0.54 9.99
CA SER A 87 4.55 -1.66 10.59
C SER A 87 3.74 -2.34 11.70
N SER A 88 3.08 -1.57 12.57
CA SER A 88 2.20 -2.15 13.61
C SER A 88 1.01 -2.91 13.02
N LEU A 89 0.33 -2.34 12.02
CA LEU A 89 -0.81 -2.99 11.36
C LEU A 89 -0.40 -4.28 10.64
N THR A 90 0.79 -4.28 10.03
CA THR A 90 1.34 -5.49 9.37
C THR A 90 1.61 -6.58 10.38
N LYS A 91 2.22 -6.24 11.52
CA LYS A 91 2.48 -7.21 12.60
C LYS A 91 1.20 -7.83 13.13
N SER A 92 0.14 -7.05 13.31
CA SER A 92 -1.15 -7.59 13.74
C SER A 92 -1.79 -8.53 12.71
N ALA A 93 -1.54 -8.29 11.42
CA ALA A 93 -2.13 -9.07 10.34
C ALA A 93 -1.33 -10.33 9.96
N ASP A 94 -0.02 -10.30 10.18
CA ASP A 94 0.91 -11.37 9.85
C ASP A 94 2.03 -11.40 10.90
N ASP A 95 1.89 -12.28 11.90
CA ASP A 95 2.87 -12.47 12.97
C ASP A 95 4.23 -12.98 12.44
N GLY A 96 4.31 -13.45 11.18
CA GLY A 96 5.55 -13.82 10.50
C GLY A 96 6.32 -12.63 9.89
N SER A 97 5.84 -11.40 10.10
CA SER A 97 6.46 -10.18 9.55
C SER A 97 7.71 -9.74 10.32
N GLU A 98 8.86 -10.26 9.91
CA GLU A 98 10.18 -9.95 10.41
C GLU A 98 10.80 -8.69 9.76
N PRO A 99 11.39 -7.76 10.54
CA PRO A 99 11.95 -6.50 10.01
C PRO A 99 12.98 -6.69 8.88
N ARG A 100 13.84 -7.72 8.97
CA ARG A 100 14.87 -7.99 7.96
C ARG A 100 14.30 -8.44 6.61
N MET A 101 13.25 -9.26 6.64
CA MET A 101 12.55 -9.68 5.44
C MET A 101 11.80 -8.51 4.80
N PHE A 102 11.27 -7.59 5.60
CA PHE A 102 10.67 -6.37 5.06
C PHE A 102 11.70 -5.49 4.36
N ALA A 103 12.90 -5.32 4.92
CA ALA A 103 13.98 -4.60 4.26
C ALA A 103 14.41 -5.25 2.92
N HIS A 104 14.35 -6.58 2.84
CA HIS A 104 14.57 -7.31 1.59
C HIS A 104 13.46 -7.03 0.57
N ALA A 105 12.19 -7.10 0.96
CA ALA A 105 11.04 -6.78 0.11
C ALA A 105 11.08 -5.33 -0.40
N LEU A 106 11.45 -4.37 0.45
CA LEU A 106 11.69 -2.98 0.03
C LEU A 106 12.85 -2.88 -0.97
N GLY A 107 13.89 -3.70 -0.79
CA GLY A 107 15.02 -3.80 -1.71
C GLY A 107 14.66 -4.31 -3.09
N THR A 108 13.59 -5.11 -3.23
CA THR A 108 13.09 -5.60 -4.53
C THR A 108 12.77 -4.46 -5.48
N LEU A 109 12.33 -3.30 -4.98
CA LEU A 109 12.03 -2.14 -5.84
C LEU A 109 13.23 -1.70 -6.68
N MET A 110 14.46 -1.92 -6.20
CA MET A 110 15.68 -1.56 -6.93
C MET A 110 15.92 -2.42 -8.16
N GLN A 111 15.25 -3.57 -8.26
CA GLN A 111 15.33 -4.49 -9.40
C GLN A 111 14.14 -4.32 -10.35
N ILE A 112 13.13 -3.53 -9.99
CA ILE A 112 11.96 -3.28 -10.82
C ILE A 112 12.24 -2.06 -11.70
N THR A 113 12.23 -2.23 -13.02
CA THR A 113 12.45 -1.15 -13.98
C THR A 113 11.22 -0.25 -14.11
N ASP A 114 11.41 0.95 -14.68
CA ASP A 114 10.30 1.89 -14.87
C ASP A 114 9.26 1.38 -15.89
N GLU A 115 9.64 0.51 -16.83
CA GLU A 115 8.73 -0.13 -17.78
C GLU A 115 7.68 -1.00 -17.06
N ALA A 116 8.04 -1.64 -15.95
CA ALA A 116 7.09 -2.40 -15.13
C ALA A 116 6.04 -1.49 -14.46
N PHE A 117 6.25 -0.18 -14.46
CA PHE A 117 5.30 0.81 -14.00
C PHE A 117 4.56 1.55 -15.14
N ALA A 118 4.89 1.28 -16.41
CA ALA A 118 4.34 2.01 -17.56
C ALA A 118 2.80 1.94 -17.63
N GLU A 119 2.21 0.82 -17.19
CA GLU A 119 0.76 0.63 -17.11
C GLU A 119 0.06 1.64 -16.20
N TYR A 120 0.74 2.10 -15.14
CA TYR A 120 0.14 2.96 -14.12
C TYR A 120 0.16 4.45 -14.49
N ARG A 121 0.82 4.84 -15.60
CA ARG A 121 0.88 6.23 -16.15
C ARG A 121 1.20 7.32 -15.12
N THR A 122 2.14 7.04 -14.21
CA THR A 122 2.42 7.89 -13.05
C THR A 122 3.92 8.15 -12.84
N SER A 123 4.59 8.77 -13.81
CA SER A 123 6.05 9.05 -13.76
C SER A 123 6.48 9.75 -12.47
N ASP A 124 5.76 10.80 -12.08
CA ASP A 124 6.11 11.63 -10.91
C ASP A 124 5.94 10.87 -9.58
N LEU A 125 4.97 9.95 -9.52
CA LEU A 125 4.75 9.12 -8.34
C LEU A 125 5.82 8.04 -8.19
N ILE A 126 6.40 7.54 -9.28
CA ILE A 126 7.46 6.52 -9.23
C ILE A 126 8.72 7.12 -8.60
N ALA A 127 9.13 8.32 -9.01
CA ALA A 127 10.29 8.98 -8.43
C ALA A 127 10.12 9.25 -6.93
N ALA A 128 8.98 9.82 -6.54
CA ALA A 128 8.65 10.03 -5.13
C ALA A 128 8.62 8.70 -4.35
N MET A 129 8.12 7.64 -4.98
CA MET A 129 8.05 6.30 -4.41
C MET A 129 9.42 5.69 -4.17
N ARG A 130 10.32 5.76 -5.16
CA ARG A 130 11.70 5.31 -5.02
C ARG A 130 12.44 6.07 -3.92
N GLY A 131 12.13 7.36 -3.75
CA GLY A 131 12.64 8.18 -2.65
C GLY A 131 12.24 7.62 -1.28
N TRP A 132 10.93 7.55 -1.00
CA TRP A 132 10.48 7.11 0.33
C TRP A 132 10.82 5.65 0.63
N VAL A 133 10.83 4.75 -0.37
CA VAL A 133 11.21 3.35 -0.18
C VAL A 133 12.69 3.24 0.19
N THR A 134 13.55 3.98 -0.50
CA THR A 134 14.99 4.03 -0.19
C THR A 134 15.22 4.53 1.23
N ASP A 135 14.55 5.62 1.62
CA ASP A 135 14.68 6.20 2.95
C ASP A 135 14.18 5.23 4.03
N TRP A 136 13.04 4.59 3.82
CA TRP A 136 12.49 3.63 4.78
C TRP A 136 13.40 2.39 4.91
N ARG A 137 13.97 1.91 3.80
CA ARG A 137 14.89 0.76 3.83
C ARG A 137 16.14 1.04 4.68
N ARG A 138 16.67 2.28 4.67
CA ARG A 138 17.84 2.67 5.46
C ARG A 138 17.61 2.58 6.97
N GLU A 139 16.38 2.80 7.43
CA GLU A 139 16.00 2.68 8.85
C GLU A 139 16.18 1.24 9.38
N PHE A 140 16.09 0.24 8.50
CA PHE A 140 16.32 -1.17 8.84
C PHE A 140 17.78 -1.60 8.73
N GLN A 141 18.66 -0.79 8.13
CA GLN A 141 20.09 -1.07 8.01
C GLN A 141 20.92 -0.41 9.13
N THR A 142 20.32 0.54 9.84
CA THR A 142 20.94 1.33 10.92
C THR A 142 20.54 0.85 12.32
N ARG A 143 19.74 -0.22 12.41
CA ARG A 143 19.33 -0.92 13.64
C ARG A 143 19.89 -2.33 13.63
#